data_AF-A0A9Q0PHR0-F1
#
_entry.id   AF-A0A9Q0PHR0-F1
#
_cell.length_a   1.000
_cell.length_b   1.000
_cell.length_c   1.000
_cell.angle_alpha   90.00
_cell.angle_beta   90.00
_cell.angle_gamma   90.00
#
_symmetry.space_group_name_H-M   'P 1'
#
loop_
_entity.id
_entity.type
_entity.pdbx_description
1 polymer ?
#
loop_
_entity_poly.entity_id
_entity_poly.type
_entity_poly.pdbx_seq_one_letter_code
_entity_poly.pdbx_strand_id
1 'polypeptide(L)'
;MVIQAIFLLDTLDKDVNSFAMRVREWYSWHFPELAKIVNDNYLYAKLAKFIDDKSKLSEDKLSELTDLLGDEDKAKEVVEAAKASMGQDLSPIDLINVQQFAQRVMDLSEYRKKLHEYLITKMNDIAPNLASLIGEMVGSSSDFSCWQSHKSGQVPFFHPSDPWCREGTLQGT
;
A
#
# COMPACT_ATOMS: atom_id res chain seq x y z
N MET A 1 -5.96 -23.89 0.21
CA MET A 1 -5.88 -22.83 1.24
C MET A 1 -4.76 -21.85 0.92
N VAL A 2 -3.51 -22.31 0.73
CA VAL A 2 -2.36 -21.44 0.39
C VAL A 2 -2.58 -20.56 -0.84
N ILE A 3 -3.06 -21.13 -1.95
CA ILE A 3 -3.36 -20.40 -3.19
C ILE A 3 -4.36 -19.26 -2.94
N GLN A 4 -5.40 -19.49 -2.15
CA GLN A 4 -6.40 -18.47 -1.82
C GLN A 4 -5.82 -17.34 -0.96
N ALA A 5 -4.88 -17.66 -0.07
CA ALA A 5 -4.17 -16.66 0.73
C ALA A 5 -3.21 -15.80 -0.11
N ILE A 6 -2.60 -16.36 -1.17
CA ILE A 6 -1.79 -15.59 -2.13
C ILE A 6 -2.68 -14.60 -2.90
N PHE A 7 -3.81 -15.05 -3.44
CA PHE A 7 -4.78 -14.15 -4.10
C PHE A 7 -5.31 -13.06 -3.17
N LEU A 8 -5.57 -13.39 -1.91
CA LEU A 8 -5.96 -12.41 -0.90
C LEU A 8 -4.86 -11.36 -0.67
N LEU A 9 -3.58 -11.78 -0.62
CA LEU A 9 -2.45 -10.88 -0.48
C LEU A 9 -2.36 -9.90 -1.65
N ASP A 10 -2.44 -10.39 -2.90
CA ASP A 10 -2.42 -9.53 -4.09
C ASP A 10 -3.60 -8.55 -4.14
N THR A 11 -4.77 -8.98 -3.67
CA THR A 11 -5.98 -8.13 -3.61
C THR A 11 -5.82 -7.04 -2.54
N LEU A 12 -5.32 -7.41 -1.36
CA LEU A 12 -5.05 -6.47 -0.27
C LEU A 12 -4.03 -5.40 -0.69
N ASP A 13 -3.02 -5.74 -1.49
CA ASP A 13 -2.02 -4.77 -1.94
C ASP A 13 -2.63 -3.66 -2.81
N LYS A 14 -3.51 -4.05 -3.72
CA LYS A 14 -4.25 -3.11 -4.59
C LYS A 14 -5.23 -2.27 -3.80
N ASP A 15 -5.94 -2.90 -2.85
CA ASP A 15 -6.93 -2.23 -2.01
C ASP A 15 -6.27 -1.23 -1.06
N VAL A 16 -5.15 -1.60 -0.42
CA VAL A 16 -4.39 -0.69 0.47
C VAL A 16 -3.92 0.54 -0.30
N ASN A 17 -3.39 0.38 -1.51
CA ASN A 17 -2.99 1.53 -2.32
C ASN A 17 -4.19 2.41 -2.71
N SER A 18 -5.30 1.79 -3.11
CA SER A 18 -6.52 2.52 -3.50
C SER A 18 -7.13 3.28 -2.31
N PHE A 19 -7.21 2.65 -1.14
CA PHE A 19 -7.69 3.30 0.08
C PHE A 19 -6.74 4.39 0.56
N ALA A 20 -5.42 4.21 0.43
CA ALA A 20 -4.47 5.24 0.80
C ALA A 20 -4.55 6.48 -0.12
N MET A 21 -4.76 6.28 -1.43
CA MET A 21 -5.09 7.39 -2.35
C MET A 21 -6.40 8.08 -1.94
N ARG A 22 -7.40 7.32 -1.49
CA ARG A 22 -8.68 7.88 -1.03
C ARG A 22 -8.55 8.71 0.25
N VAL A 23 -7.76 8.26 1.23
CA VAL A 23 -7.42 9.05 2.44
C VAL A 23 -6.75 10.35 2.02
N ARG A 24 -5.81 10.27 1.07
CA ARG A 24 -5.08 11.42 0.56
C ARG A 24 -5.99 12.44 -0.09
N GLU A 25 -6.90 12.02 -0.96
CA GLU A 25 -7.91 12.93 -1.54
C GLU A 25 -8.76 13.59 -0.46
N TRP A 26 -9.26 12.82 0.51
CA TRP A 26 -10.20 13.32 1.51
C TRP A 26 -9.54 14.34 2.46
N TYR A 27 -8.33 14.05 2.91
CA TYR A 27 -7.56 14.97 3.78
C TYR A 27 -6.99 16.17 3.01
N SER A 28 -6.74 16.05 1.70
CA SER A 28 -6.28 17.18 0.87
C SER A 28 -7.28 18.34 0.82
N TRP A 29 -8.57 18.13 1.11
CA TRP A 29 -9.54 19.23 1.27
C TRP A 29 -9.25 20.10 2.49
N HIS A 30 -8.73 19.50 3.56
CA HIS A 30 -8.35 20.19 4.79
C HIS A 30 -6.93 20.73 4.73
N PHE A 31 -6.00 19.94 4.19
CA PHE A 31 -4.58 20.30 4.13
C PHE A 31 -3.93 19.89 2.79
N PRO A 32 -4.13 20.69 1.72
CA PRO A 32 -3.67 20.34 0.36
C PRO A 32 -2.14 20.38 0.20
N GLU A 33 -1.43 21.14 1.04
CA GLU A 33 0.03 21.30 0.95
C GLU A 33 0.78 20.05 1.40
N LEU A 34 0.23 19.31 2.38
CA LEU A 34 0.81 18.04 2.84
C LEU A 34 0.91 17.02 1.70
N ALA A 35 -0.05 17.02 0.77
CA ALA A 35 -0.06 16.12 -0.37
C ALA A 35 1.04 16.45 -1.41
N LYS A 36 1.63 17.65 -1.36
CA LYS A 36 2.76 18.02 -2.22
C LYS A 36 4.09 17.64 -1.60
N ILE A 37 4.20 17.74 -0.28
CA ILE A 37 5.43 17.44 0.48
C ILE A 37 5.63 15.91 0.58
N VAL A 38 4.55 15.18 0.88
CA VAL A 38 4.61 13.73 1.12
C VAL A 38 4.01 12.96 -0.06
N ASN A 39 4.88 12.27 -0.79
CA ASN A 39 4.48 11.42 -1.93
C ASN A 39 4.14 9.98 -1.51
N ASP A 40 4.65 9.50 -0.37
CA ASP A 40 4.34 8.16 0.10
C ASP A 40 2.94 8.12 0.76
N ASN A 41 2.05 7.34 0.15
CA ASN A 41 0.67 7.14 0.58
C ASN A 41 0.58 6.55 2.00
N TYR A 42 1.50 5.66 2.38
CA TYR A 42 1.48 5.02 3.69
C TYR A 42 1.94 5.98 4.79
N LEU A 43 2.99 6.75 4.55
CA LEU A 43 3.42 7.82 5.46
C LEU A 43 2.35 8.90 5.57
N TYR A 44 1.69 9.25 4.47
CA TYR A 44 0.60 10.21 4.48
C TYR A 44 -0.54 9.79 5.41
N ALA A 45 -0.97 8.52 5.36
CA ALA A 45 -2.02 8.02 6.25
C ALA A 45 -1.63 8.10 7.73
N LYS A 46 -0.36 7.83 8.07
CA LYS A 46 0.17 7.99 9.44
C LYS A 46 0.15 9.45 9.89
N LEU A 47 0.56 10.37 9.01
CA LEU A 47 0.62 11.80 9.31
C LEU A 47 -0.78 12.41 9.44
N ALA A 48 -1.72 12.02 8.59
CA ALA A 48 -3.11 12.45 8.70
C ALA A 48 -3.74 12.06 10.04
N LYS A 49 -3.41 10.86 10.56
CA LYS A 49 -3.84 10.43 11.90
C LYS A 49 -3.18 11.25 13.02
N PHE A 50 -1.90 11.59 12.87
CA PHE A 50 -1.13 12.25 13.91
C PHE A 50 -1.43 13.75 14.04
N ILE A 51 -1.60 14.43 12.91
CA ILE A 51 -1.78 15.88 12.85
C ILE A 51 -3.17 16.27 13.37
N ASP A 52 -4.21 15.47 13.07
CA ASP A 52 -5.62 15.72 13.42
C ASP A 52 -6.14 17.06 12.88
N ASP A 53 -5.84 18.15 13.61
CA ASP A 53 -6.18 19.52 13.25
C ASP A 53 -4.92 20.33 12.96
N LYS A 54 -4.98 21.15 11.90
CA LYS A 54 -3.93 22.13 11.58
C LYS A 54 -3.63 23.11 12.72
N SER A 55 -4.60 23.39 13.58
CA SER A 55 -4.47 24.30 14.73
C SER A 55 -3.71 23.69 15.92
N LYS A 56 -3.60 22.35 15.97
CA LYS A 56 -2.87 21.62 17.02
C LYS A 56 -1.42 21.31 16.63
N LEU A 57 -0.92 21.91 15.55
CA LEU A 57 0.43 21.70 15.04
C LEU A 57 1.37 22.74 15.70
N SER A 58 1.95 22.37 16.85
CA SER A 58 2.98 23.15 17.56
C SER A 58 4.38 22.59 17.31
N GLU A 59 5.40 23.38 17.65
CA GLU A 59 6.81 22.97 17.60
C GLU A 59 7.10 21.72 18.45
N ASP A 60 6.27 21.41 19.44
CA ASP A 60 6.43 20.22 20.29
C ASP A 60 6.27 18.92 19.48
N LYS A 61 5.41 18.94 18.46
CA LYS A 61 5.16 17.81 17.56
C LYS A 61 6.23 17.65 16.47
N LEU A 62 7.19 18.56 16.35
CA LEU A 62 8.29 18.45 15.38
C LEU A 62 9.14 17.21 15.63
N SER A 63 9.41 16.89 16.89
CA SER A 63 10.21 15.73 17.26
C SER A 63 9.58 14.42 16.77
N GLU A 64 8.29 14.22 17.07
CA GLU A 64 7.53 13.04 16.65
C GLU A 64 7.29 13.00 15.13
N LEU A 65 7.18 14.16 14.46
CA LEU A 65 7.13 14.23 13.00
C LEU A 65 8.46 13.84 12.36
N THR A 66 9.59 14.28 12.91
CA THR A 66 10.92 13.88 12.44
C THR A 66 11.12 12.37 12.60
N ASP A 67 10.68 11.79 13.71
CA ASP A 67 10.76 10.33 13.91
C ASP A 67 9.90 9.55 12.91
N LEU A 68 8.76 10.11 12.47
CA LEU A 68 7.87 9.49 11.49
C LEU A 68 8.34 9.66 10.04
N LEU A 69 8.86 10.84 9.68
CA LEU A 69 9.33 11.13 8.32
C LEU A 69 10.78 10.68 8.07
N GLY A 70 11.59 10.56 9.13
CA GLY A 70 13.04 10.30 9.04
C GLY A 70 13.86 11.48 8.50
N ASP A 71 13.20 12.59 8.13
CA ASP A 71 13.80 13.76 7.52
C ASP A 71 13.36 15.03 8.29
N GLU A 72 14.31 15.69 8.95
CA GLU A 72 14.05 16.95 9.67
C GLU A 72 13.58 18.08 8.75
N ASP A 73 14.09 18.13 7.52
CA ASP A 73 13.78 19.19 6.57
C ASP A 73 12.30 19.13 6.13
N LYS A 74 11.80 17.92 5.85
CA LYS A 74 10.37 17.72 5.52
C LYS A 74 9.47 18.03 6.70
N ALA A 75 9.89 17.69 7.93
CA ALA A 75 9.10 17.99 9.12
C ALA A 75 8.93 19.52 9.31
N LYS A 76 10.01 20.29 9.11
CA LYS A 76 9.97 21.77 9.14
C LYS A 76 9.08 22.32 8.02
N GLU A 77 9.20 21.79 6.81
CA GLU A 77 8.33 22.18 5.68
C GLU A 77 6.85 21.93 5.98
N VAL A 78 6.49 20.81 6.62
CA VAL A 78 5.10 20.52 7.01
C VAL A 78 4.56 21.54 8.02
N VAL A 79 5.37 21.96 9.00
CA VAL A 79 4.97 22.98 9.99
C VAL A 79 4.78 24.35 9.35
N GLU A 80 5.70 24.75 8.47
CA GLU A 80 5.57 26.02 7.76
C GLU A 80 4.37 26.00 6.79
N ALA A 81 4.15 24.88 6.09
CA ALA A 81 2.97 24.67 5.27
C ALA A 81 1.67 24.69 6.07
N ALA A 82 1.68 24.20 7.32
CA ALA A 82 0.51 24.25 8.19
C ALA A 82 0.15 25.69 8.58
N LYS A 83 1.15 26.54 8.83
CA LYS A 83 0.96 27.98 9.09
C LYS A 83 0.48 28.73 7.85
N ALA A 84 0.98 28.35 6.66
CA ALA A 84 0.60 28.95 5.38
C ALA A 84 -0.67 28.33 4.76
N SER A 85 -1.27 27.34 5.41
CA SER A 85 -2.29 26.50 4.80
C SER A 85 -3.56 27.25 4.44
N MET A 86 -3.95 27.14 3.17
CA MET A 86 -5.19 27.69 2.62
C MET A 86 -6.36 26.69 2.61
N GLY A 87 -6.23 25.55 3.30
CA GLY A 87 -7.26 24.52 3.32
C GLY A 87 -8.47 24.88 4.17
N GLN A 88 -9.63 24.30 3.85
CA GLN A 88 -10.88 24.57 4.56
C GLN A 88 -10.94 23.86 5.92
N ASP A 89 -11.60 24.48 6.89
CA ASP A 89 -11.94 23.81 8.14
C ASP A 89 -13.04 22.77 7.89
N LEU A 90 -12.73 21.51 8.21
CA LEU A 90 -13.70 20.42 8.17
C LEU A 90 -14.50 20.40 9.47
N SER A 91 -15.71 19.84 9.41
CA SER A 91 -16.48 19.55 10.62
C SER A 91 -15.74 18.53 11.48
N PRO A 92 -15.79 18.62 12.83
CA PRO A 92 -15.15 17.64 13.71
C PRO A 92 -15.64 16.21 13.45
N ILE A 93 -16.89 16.03 13.00
CA ILE A 93 -17.41 14.69 12.65
C ILE A 93 -16.69 14.10 11.43
N ASP A 94 -16.35 14.93 10.45
CA ASP A 94 -15.69 14.51 9.22
C ASP A 94 -14.21 14.19 9.49
N LEU A 95 -13.56 14.98 10.36
CA LEU A 95 -12.20 14.69 10.82
C LEU A 95 -12.10 13.32 11.51
N ILE A 96 -13.04 13.01 12.41
CA ILE A 96 -13.08 11.70 13.08
C ILE A 96 -13.24 10.58 12.04
N ASN A 97 -14.11 10.76 11.04
CA ASN A 97 -14.30 9.75 10.00
C ASN A 97 -13.04 9.55 9.15
N VAL A 98 -12.34 10.63 8.77
CA VAL A 98 -11.08 10.57 8.03
C VAL A 98 -10.01 9.84 8.85
N GLN A 99 -9.90 10.13 10.14
CA GLN A 99 -8.96 9.46 11.05
C GLN A 99 -9.26 7.97 11.20
N GLN A 100 -10.53 7.62 11.41
CA GLN A 100 -10.93 6.22 11.47
C GLN A 100 -10.58 5.50 10.17
N PHE A 101 -10.82 6.14 9.03
CA PHE A 101 -10.47 5.56 7.74
C PHE A 101 -8.96 5.39 7.57
N ALA A 102 -8.15 6.39 7.93
CA ALA A 102 -6.69 6.28 7.95
C ALA A 102 -6.19 5.15 8.88
N GLN A 103 -6.80 4.98 10.06
CA GLN A 103 -6.49 3.87 10.96
C GLN A 103 -6.78 2.52 10.31
N ARG A 104 -7.92 2.37 9.62
CA ARG A 104 -8.24 1.12 8.92
C ARG A 104 -7.22 0.79 7.84
N VAL A 105 -6.72 1.78 7.10
CA VAL A 105 -5.66 1.58 6.11
C VAL A 105 -4.35 1.12 6.78
N MET A 106 -4.00 1.69 7.94
CA MET A 106 -2.85 1.23 8.71
C MET A 106 -3.00 -0.22 9.17
N ASP A 107 -4.17 -0.57 9.72
CA ASP A 107 -4.49 -1.92 10.19
C ASP A 107 -4.41 -2.94 9.03
N LEU A 108 -4.90 -2.58 7.84
CA LEU A 108 -4.82 -3.42 6.64
C LEU A 108 -3.37 -3.63 6.19
N SER A 109 -2.52 -2.60 6.27
CA SER A 109 -1.10 -2.71 5.96
C SER A 109 -0.35 -3.62 6.95
N GLU A 110 -0.70 -3.56 8.25
CA GLU A 110 -0.18 -4.51 9.23
C GLU A 110 -0.69 -5.93 9.00
N TYR A 111 -1.96 -6.07 8.65
CA TYR A 111 -2.56 -7.36 8.34
C TYR A 111 -1.90 -8.02 7.12
N ARG A 112 -1.58 -7.24 6.08
CA ARG A 112 -0.79 -7.69 4.93
C ARG A 112 0.55 -8.30 5.35
N LYS A 113 1.29 -7.65 6.25
CA LYS A 113 2.58 -8.17 6.76
C LYS A 113 2.40 -9.49 7.52
N LYS A 114 1.39 -9.55 8.40
CA LYS A 114 1.06 -10.77 9.14
C LYS A 114 0.66 -11.92 8.19
N LEU A 115 -0.09 -11.62 7.13
CA LEU A 115 -0.49 -12.60 6.13
C LEU A 115 0.71 -13.12 5.33
N HIS A 116 1.65 -12.23 4.99
CA HIS A 116 2.90 -12.60 4.32
C HIS A 116 3.76 -13.52 5.18
N GLU A 117 3.95 -13.20 6.47
CA GLU A 117 4.66 -14.07 7.42
C GLU A 117 3.97 -15.43 7.57
N TYR A 118 2.64 -15.44 7.70
CA TYR A 118 1.85 -16.66 7.75
C TYR A 118 2.04 -17.54 6.51
N LEU A 119 2.06 -16.94 5.31
CA LEU A 119 2.30 -17.65 4.05
C LEU A 119 3.69 -18.29 4.03
N ILE A 120 4.73 -17.58 4.50
CA ILE A 120 6.10 -18.12 4.59
C ILE A 120 6.13 -19.34 5.51
N THR A 121 5.57 -19.24 6.72
CA THR A 121 5.56 -20.36 7.67
C THR A 121 4.83 -21.57 7.09
N LYS A 122 3.65 -21.36 6.49
CA LYS A 122 2.89 -22.47 5.90
C LYS A 122 3.55 -23.08 4.68
N MET A 123 4.31 -22.31 3.91
CA MET A 123 5.04 -22.86 2.77
C MET A 123 6.23 -23.70 3.20
N ASN A 124 6.94 -23.27 4.24
CA ASN A 124 8.03 -24.05 4.84
C ASN A 124 7.55 -25.40 5.40
N ASP A 125 6.34 -25.44 5.96
CA ASP A 125 5.72 -26.68 6.45
C ASP A 125 5.36 -27.65 5.31
N ILE A 126 4.92 -27.14 4.16
CA ILE A 126 4.41 -27.95 3.04
C ILE A 126 5.53 -28.40 2.09
N ALA A 127 6.45 -27.50 1.74
CA ALA A 127 7.52 -27.78 0.78
C ALA A 127 8.71 -26.81 0.98
N PRO A 128 9.69 -27.15 1.83
CA PRO A 128 10.83 -26.27 2.12
C PRO A 128 11.69 -25.95 0.89
N ASN A 129 11.73 -26.85 -0.10
CA ASN A 129 12.48 -26.66 -1.35
C ASN A 129 11.80 -25.69 -2.33
N LEU A 130 10.47 -25.51 -2.23
CA LEU A 130 9.68 -24.58 -3.04
C LEU A 130 9.52 -23.21 -2.37
N ALA A 131 9.76 -23.12 -1.05
CA ALA A 131 9.69 -21.87 -0.30
C ALA A 131 10.63 -20.81 -0.86
N SER A 132 11.83 -21.20 -1.32
CA SER A 132 12.79 -20.31 -1.97
C SER A 132 12.26 -19.68 -3.27
N LEU A 133 11.43 -20.41 -4.02
CA LEU A 133 10.86 -19.97 -5.30
C LEU A 133 9.65 -19.05 -5.14
N ILE A 134 8.97 -19.11 -4.00
CA ILE A 134 7.74 -18.33 -3.77
C ILE A 134 8.06 -16.89 -3.38
N GLY A 135 9.25 -16.62 -2.86
CA GLY A 135 9.76 -15.25 -2.73
C GLY A 135 9.82 -14.50 -4.07
N GLU A 136 10.09 -15.19 -5.17
CA GLU A 136 10.04 -14.60 -6.54
C GLU A 136 8.62 -14.61 -7.12
N MET A 137 7.83 -15.65 -6.84
CA MET A 137 6.49 -15.83 -7.40
C MET A 137 5.45 -14.84 -6.85
N VAL A 138 5.59 -14.43 -5.57
CA VAL A 138 4.77 -13.35 -4.98
C VAL A 138 5.19 -11.97 -5.50
N GLY A 139 6.42 -11.85 -6.04
CA GLY A 139 6.87 -10.66 -6.78
C GLY A 139 6.40 -10.60 -8.24
N SER A 140 6.04 -11.75 -8.82
CA SER A 140 5.51 -11.89 -10.19
C SER A 140 4.11 -12.53 -10.17
N SER A 141 3.15 -11.84 -9.55
CA SER A 141 1.74 -12.29 -9.46
C SER A 141 1.12 -12.62 -10.83
N SER A 142 1.65 -12.01 -11.91
CA SER A 142 1.25 -12.25 -13.30
C SER A 142 1.52 -13.69 -13.75
N ASP A 143 2.67 -14.26 -13.36
CA ASP A 143 3.08 -15.59 -13.82
C ASP A 143 2.29 -16.72 -13.14
N PHE A 144 1.86 -16.51 -11.90
CA PHE A 144 1.09 -17.54 -11.19
C PHE A 144 -0.33 -17.68 -11.74
N SER A 145 -0.97 -16.56 -12.11
CA SER A 145 -2.28 -16.60 -12.79
C SER A 145 -2.20 -17.30 -14.14
N CYS A 146 -1.10 -17.06 -14.89
CA CYS A 146 -0.83 -17.70 -16.18
C CYS A 146 -0.61 -19.21 -16.02
N TRP A 147 0.17 -19.63 -15.03
CA TRP A 147 0.38 -21.04 -14.70
C TRP A 147 -0.93 -21.75 -14.30
N GLN A 148 -1.79 -21.08 -13.55
CA GLN A 148 -3.06 -21.64 -13.10
C GLN A 148 -4.09 -21.78 -14.24
N SER A 149 -4.12 -20.84 -15.19
CA SER A 149 -4.90 -20.96 -16.45
C SER A 149 -4.42 -22.13 -17.31
N HIS A 150 -3.10 -22.35 -17.38
CA HIS A 150 -2.54 -23.48 -18.13
C HIS A 150 -2.91 -24.84 -17.50
N LYS A 151 -3.04 -24.89 -16.16
CA LYS A 151 -3.46 -26.08 -15.40
C LYS A 151 -4.97 -26.35 -15.43
N SER A 152 -5.82 -25.32 -15.55
CA SER A 152 -7.27 -25.44 -15.56
C SER A 152 -7.86 -25.69 -16.96
N GLY A 153 -7.04 -25.68 -18.01
CA GLY A 153 -7.47 -25.91 -19.39
C GLY A 153 -8.34 -24.80 -19.97
N GLN A 154 -8.46 -23.66 -19.28
CA GLN A 154 -9.11 -22.47 -19.81
C GLN A 154 -8.07 -21.66 -20.57
N VAL A 155 -8.23 -21.60 -21.89
CA VAL A 155 -7.38 -20.81 -22.78
C VAL A 155 -7.49 -19.34 -22.36
N PRO A 156 -6.43 -18.69 -21.87
CA PRO A 156 -6.47 -17.27 -21.59
C PRO A 156 -6.65 -16.50 -22.90
N PHE A 157 -7.57 -15.55 -22.91
CA PHE A 157 -7.79 -14.61 -24.01
C PHE A 157 -6.61 -13.64 -24.05
N PHE A 158 -5.50 -14.05 -24.68
CA PHE A 158 -4.32 -13.21 -24.84
C PHE A 158 -4.54 -12.19 -25.96
N HIS A 159 -4.24 -10.93 -25.67
CA HIS A 159 -4.23 -9.87 -26.68
C HIS A 159 -2.89 -9.93 -27.44
N PRO A 160 -2.83 -9.69 -28.76
CA PRO A 160 -1.60 -9.87 -29.56
C PRO A 160 -0.41 -8.96 -29.19
N SER A 161 -0.58 -8.06 -28.22
CA SER A 161 0.42 -7.09 -27.76
C SER A 161 1.25 -7.58 -26.56
N ASP A 162 0.95 -8.75 -26.00
CA ASP A 162 1.62 -9.20 -24.78
C ASP A 162 3.05 -9.74 -25.06
N PRO A 163 4.08 -9.29 -24.33
CA PRO A 163 5.49 -9.57 -24.65
C PRO A 163 5.89 -11.05 -24.60
N TRP A 164 5.11 -11.88 -23.90
CA TRP A 164 5.44 -13.27 -23.57
C TRP A 164 5.04 -14.30 -24.64
N CYS A 165 4.34 -13.89 -25.71
CA CYS A 165 4.02 -14.79 -26.82
C CYS A 165 5.20 -15.12 -27.76
N ARG A 166 6.39 -14.53 -27.59
CA ARG A 166 7.52 -14.70 -28.53
C ARG A 166 8.58 -15.72 -28.14
N GLU A 167 8.55 -16.28 -26.93
CA GLU A 167 9.59 -17.22 -26.46
C GLU A 167 8.97 -18.59 -26.16
N GLY A 168 8.59 -19.30 -27.23
CA GLY A 168 7.98 -20.63 -27.12
C GLY A 168 8.35 -21.60 -28.24
N THR A 169 9.41 -21.35 -29.01
CA THR A 169 9.93 -22.32 -30.00
C THR A 169 11.38 -22.66 -29.70
N LEU A 170 11.60 -23.45 -28.66
CA LEU A 170 12.75 -24.36 -28.59
C LEU A 170 12.32 -25.66 -27.89
N GLN A 171 12.04 -26.68 -28.72
CA GLN A 171 12.50 -28.07 -28.63
C GLN A 171 11.42 -29.05 -29.10
N GLY A 172 11.67 -29.67 -30.26
CA GLY A 172 10.81 -30.70 -30.82
C GLY A 172 11.22 -31.24 -32.19
N THR A 173 12.52 -31.32 -32.52
CA THR A 173 13.21 -32.33 -33.36
C THR A 173 14.69 -32.02 -33.38
#